data_AF-A0A395STH1-F1
#
_entry.id   AF-A0A395STH1-F1
#
_cell.length_a   1.000
_cell.length_b   1.000
_cell.length_c   1.000
_cell.angle_alpha   90.00
_cell.angle_beta   90.00
_cell.angle_gamma   90.00
#
_symmetry.space_group_name_H-M   'P 1'
#
loop_
_entity.id
_entity.type
_entity.pdbx_description
1 polymer ?
#
loop_
_entity_poly.entity_id
_entity_poly.type
_entity_poly.pdbx_seq_one_letter_code
_entity_poly.pdbx_strand_id
1 'polypeptide(L)'
;MSSMRNAVARRPHRERAQPLERRRLGLLEKHKDYSLRAKDFNKKKATLKNLRDKAAERNEDEFYFGMMSRKGPGSRVKDGKTWSGTVQGDRGNKVMDVETVRLLKTQDLGYVRTMRQVVAKEVAKLEEQVVLTRGFDKLDEDEDEDDQDSDSEFDFATAPSKPKAPRKIVFMDDEEQREETLQDHLDLEDEDEDDKKEEPKEGDEEFERAKALRRLRRQLENARKKLKVLTDAEGELEIQRAKMAKTATSGGTTRKGKKIMVRTRKR
;
A
#
# COMPACT_ATOMS: atom_id res chain seq x y z
N MET A 1 14.15 -66.70 -22.01
CA MET A 1 13.97 -66.41 -20.57
C MET A 1 15.33 -66.42 -19.89
N SER A 2 15.66 -65.45 -19.05
CA SER A 2 16.97 -65.37 -18.38
C SER A 2 16.83 -65.93 -16.96
N SER A 3 17.17 -67.21 -16.78
CA SER A 3 16.87 -68.00 -15.57
C SER A 3 17.86 -67.84 -14.40
N MET A 4 18.98 -67.10 -14.57
CA MET A 4 19.97 -66.84 -13.49
C MET A 4 20.25 -65.35 -13.27
N ARG A 5 19.22 -64.49 -13.33
CA ARG A 5 19.37 -63.03 -13.05
C ARG A 5 19.35 -62.67 -11.56
N ASN A 6 18.83 -63.56 -10.71
CA ASN A 6 18.66 -63.31 -9.27
C ASN A 6 19.81 -63.88 -8.42
N ALA A 7 20.71 -64.69 -8.97
CA ALA A 7 21.84 -65.27 -8.24
C ALA A 7 23.01 -64.28 -8.06
N VAL A 8 23.12 -63.27 -8.92
CA VAL A 8 24.10 -62.18 -8.81
C VAL A 8 23.39 -60.87 -9.10
N ALA A 9 23.24 -60.02 -8.08
CA ALA A 9 22.63 -58.71 -8.25
C ALA A 9 23.46 -57.85 -9.21
N ARG A 10 22.82 -57.31 -10.26
CA ARG A 10 23.49 -56.38 -11.18
C ARG A 10 23.63 -55.03 -10.50
N ARG A 11 24.86 -54.51 -10.42
CA ARG A 11 25.12 -53.19 -9.84
C ARG A 11 24.47 -52.09 -10.70
N PRO A 12 23.73 -51.15 -10.11
CA PRO A 12 23.22 -50.00 -10.86
C PRO A 12 24.38 -49.05 -11.23
N HIS A 13 24.44 -48.66 -12.50
CA HIS A 13 25.37 -47.61 -12.95
C HIS A 13 24.79 -46.23 -12.64
N ARG A 14 25.51 -45.43 -11.85
CA ARG A 14 25.11 -44.07 -11.49
C ARG A 14 25.51 -43.08 -12.59
N GLU A 15 24.68 -42.08 -12.81
CA GLU A 15 24.94 -41.02 -13.80
C GLU A 15 25.91 -39.97 -13.22
N ARG A 16 26.80 -39.43 -14.05
CA ARG A 16 27.77 -38.40 -13.65
C ARG A 16 27.16 -37.00 -13.67
N ALA A 17 27.52 -36.19 -12.69
CA ALA A 17 27.17 -34.77 -12.64
C ALA A 17 27.94 -33.92 -13.68
N GLN A 18 27.52 -32.66 -13.84
CA GLN A 18 28.25 -31.65 -14.63
C GLN A 18 29.59 -31.30 -13.93
N PRO A 19 30.71 -31.12 -14.67
CA PRO A 19 31.96 -30.65 -14.08
C PRO A 19 31.79 -29.32 -13.35
N LEU A 20 32.49 -29.15 -12.22
CA LEU A 20 32.33 -27.98 -11.34
C LEU A 20 32.59 -26.64 -12.08
N GLU A 21 33.60 -26.61 -12.94
CA GLU A 21 33.94 -25.44 -13.77
C GLU A 21 32.80 -25.00 -14.70
N ARG A 22 31.96 -25.95 -15.15
CA ARG A 22 30.84 -25.71 -16.07
C ARG A 22 29.48 -25.71 -15.38
N ARG A 23 29.45 -25.72 -14.05
CA ARG A 23 28.21 -25.70 -13.27
C ARG A 23 27.33 -24.48 -13.59
N ARG A 24 27.93 -23.36 -14.00
CA ARG A 24 27.20 -22.14 -14.43
C ARG A 24 26.24 -22.36 -15.61
N LEU A 25 26.48 -23.39 -16.44
CA LEU A 25 25.65 -23.69 -17.62
C LEU A 25 24.41 -24.53 -17.28
N GLY A 26 24.21 -24.88 -16.00
CA GLY A 26 23.12 -25.73 -15.56
C GLY A 26 23.45 -27.22 -15.64
N LEU A 27 22.40 -28.05 -15.70
CA LEU A 27 22.50 -29.51 -15.68
C LEU A 27 23.11 -30.04 -16.98
N LEU A 28 23.99 -31.05 -16.87
CA LEU A 28 24.50 -31.79 -18.02
C LEU A 28 23.42 -32.73 -18.55
N GLU A 29 22.73 -32.32 -19.60
CA GLU A 29 21.71 -33.14 -20.23
C GLU A 29 22.24 -34.52 -20.64
N LYS A 30 21.46 -35.56 -20.33
CA LYS A 30 21.70 -36.94 -20.72
C LYS A 30 20.72 -37.36 -21.80
N HIS A 31 20.86 -38.59 -22.30
CA HIS A 31 20.00 -39.12 -23.35
C HIS A 31 18.50 -39.12 -22.97
N LYS A 32 18.18 -39.32 -21.68
CA LYS A 32 16.80 -39.23 -21.16
C LYS A 32 16.24 -37.82 -21.33
N ASP A 33 17.00 -36.79 -20.95
CA ASP A 33 16.63 -35.39 -21.07
C ASP A 33 16.52 -34.96 -22.54
N TYR A 34 17.51 -35.36 -23.36
CA TYR A 34 17.49 -35.15 -24.81
C TYR A 34 16.23 -35.74 -25.44
N SER A 35 15.85 -36.97 -25.05
CA SER A 35 14.66 -37.63 -25.57
C SER A 35 13.38 -36.87 -25.22
N LEU A 36 13.27 -36.31 -24.01
CA LEU A 36 12.14 -35.48 -23.61
C LEU A 36 12.10 -34.16 -24.40
N ARG A 37 13.25 -33.49 -24.53
CA ARG A 37 13.37 -32.24 -25.31
C ARG A 37 13.06 -32.46 -26.79
N ALA A 38 13.56 -33.54 -27.40
CA ALA A 38 13.30 -33.88 -28.79
C ALA A 38 11.82 -34.20 -29.03
N LYS A 39 11.17 -34.91 -28.11
CA LYS A 39 9.72 -35.17 -28.15
C LYS A 39 8.91 -33.88 -28.07
N ASP A 40 9.23 -32.97 -27.15
CA ASP A 40 8.55 -31.66 -27.02
C ASP A 40 8.74 -30.81 -28.28
N PHE A 41 9.96 -30.71 -28.80
CA PHE A 41 10.26 -29.98 -30.02
C PHE A 41 9.51 -30.54 -31.23
N ASN A 42 9.50 -31.87 -31.40
CA ASN A 42 8.77 -32.53 -32.49
C ASN A 42 7.25 -32.34 -32.35
N LYS A 43 6.71 -32.35 -31.12
CA LYS A 43 5.30 -32.02 -30.86
C LYS A 43 4.97 -30.59 -31.30
N LYS A 44 5.77 -29.61 -30.87
CA LYS A 44 5.60 -28.19 -31.28
C LYS A 44 5.71 -28.03 -32.79
N LYS A 45 6.70 -28.66 -33.42
CA LYS A 45 6.90 -28.65 -34.87
C LYS A 45 5.69 -29.22 -35.62
N ALA A 46 5.14 -30.35 -35.16
CA ALA A 46 3.94 -30.95 -35.75
C ALA A 46 2.72 -30.02 -35.59
N THR A 47 2.51 -29.43 -34.41
CA THR A 47 1.40 -28.49 -34.20
C THR A 47 1.50 -27.26 -35.11
N LEU A 48 2.70 -26.68 -35.25
CA LEU A 48 2.93 -25.52 -36.13
C LEU A 48 2.74 -25.89 -37.60
N LYS A 49 3.13 -27.11 -38.02
CA LYS A 49 2.87 -27.58 -39.38
C LYS A 49 1.36 -27.63 -39.65
N ASN A 50 0.60 -28.31 -38.78
CA ASN A 50 -0.86 -28.41 -38.92
C ASN A 50 -1.56 -27.04 -38.93
N LEU A 51 -1.07 -26.07 -38.14
CA LEU A 51 -1.60 -24.71 -38.15
C LEU A 51 -1.29 -23.95 -39.44
N ARG A 52 -0.12 -24.18 -40.06
CA ARG A 52 0.21 -23.60 -41.37
C ARG A 52 -0.65 -24.18 -42.48
N ASP A 53 -0.83 -25.50 -42.48
CA ASP A 53 -1.65 -26.20 -43.47
C ASP A 53 -3.11 -25.68 -43.41
N LYS A 54 -3.69 -25.58 -42.19
CA LYS A 54 -5.02 -24.97 -41.98
C LYS A 54 -5.12 -23.51 -42.41
N ALA A 55 -4.05 -22.73 -42.24
CA ALA A 55 -4.05 -21.33 -42.66
C ALA A 55 -3.95 -21.18 -44.19
N ALA A 56 -3.24 -22.10 -44.85
CA ALA A 56 -3.09 -22.13 -46.31
C ALA A 56 -4.38 -22.61 -47.01
N GLU A 57 -5.07 -23.59 -46.42
CA GLU A 57 -6.32 -24.17 -46.94
C GLU A 57 -7.58 -23.37 -46.54
N ARG A 58 -7.43 -22.16 -45.97
CA ARG A 58 -8.56 -21.35 -45.49
C ARG A 58 -9.42 -20.85 -46.65
N ASN A 59 -10.74 -21.05 -46.56
CA ASN A 59 -11.71 -20.43 -47.46
C ASN A 59 -11.88 -18.93 -47.14
N GLU A 60 -11.72 -18.06 -48.14
CA GLU A 60 -11.81 -16.60 -47.94
C GLU A 60 -13.23 -16.13 -47.61
N ASP A 61 -14.24 -16.86 -48.10
CA ASP A 61 -15.67 -16.56 -47.95
C ASP A 61 -16.32 -17.34 -46.79
N GLU A 62 -15.53 -17.92 -45.89
CA GLU A 62 -16.08 -18.65 -44.75
C GLU A 62 -16.88 -17.72 -43.82
N PHE A 63 -18.06 -18.17 -43.39
CA PHE A 63 -18.89 -17.43 -42.46
C PHE A 63 -19.35 -18.32 -41.30
N TYR A 64 -19.08 -17.85 -40.08
CA TYR A 64 -19.59 -18.45 -38.84
C TYR A 64 -20.33 -17.40 -38.03
N PHE A 65 -21.46 -17.75 -37.41
CA PHE A 65 -22.25 -16.83 -36.59
C PHE A 65 -21.46 -16.18 -35.43
N GLY A 66 -20.44 -16.87 -34.92
CA GLY A 66 -19.55 -16.34 -33.89
C GLY A 66 -18.69 -15.14 -34.33
N MET A 67 -18.58 -14.88 -35.64
CA MET A 67 -17.88 -13.69 -36.17
C MET A 67 -18.64 -12.39 -35.84
N MET A 68 -19.95 -12.46 -35.57
CA MET A 68 -20.77 -11.29 -35.27
C MET A 68 -20.61 -10.80 -33.82
N SER A 69 -20.28 -11.70 -32.89
CA SER A 69 -20.13 -11.38 -31.46
C SER A 69 -18.67 -11.28 -31.00
N ARG A 70 -17.70 -11.67 -31.84
CA ARG A 70 -16.27 -11.67 -31.51
C ARG A 70 -15.51 -10.70 -32.42
N LYS A 71 -14.60 -9.93 -31.83
CA LYS A 71 -13.62 -9.13 -32.59
C LYS A 71 -12.51 -10.06 -33.10
N GLY A 72 -12.33 -10.12 -34.41
CA GLY A 72 -11.29 -10.93 -35.05
C GLY A 72 -9.86 -10.49 -34.69
N PRO A 73 -8.84 -11.23 -35.17
CA PRO A 73 -7.44 -10.96 -34.84
C PRO A 73 -6.88 -9.68 -35.49
N GLY A 74 -7.62 -9.08 -36.44
CA GLY A 74 -7.27 -7.80 -37.06
C GLY A 74 -5.93 -7.81 -37.81
N SER A 75 -5.22 -6.69 -37.81
CA SER A 75 -3.95 -6.50 -38.53
C SER A 75 -3.06 -5.53 -37.79
N ARG A 76 -1.74 -5.72 -37.88
CA ARG A 76 -0.75 -4.79 -37.32
C ARG A 76 -0.96 -3.34 -37.77
N VAL A 77 -1.46 -3.12 -38.99
CA VAL A 77 -1.73 -1.77 -39.50
C VAL A 77 -2.96 -1.13 -38.82
N LYS A 78 -3.98 -1.94 -38.51
CA LYS A 78 -5.23 -1.45 -37.90
C LYS A 78 -5.13 -1.35 -36.37
N ASP A 79 -4.53 -2.34 -35.72
CA ASP A 79 -4.48 -2.46 -34.26
C ASP A 79 -3.17 -1.93 -33.66
N GLY A 80 -2.16 -1.66 -34.50
CA GLY A 80 -0.90 -1.04 -34.11
C GLY A 80 0.02 -1.96 -33.29
N LYS A 81 0.70 -1.35 -32.30
CA LYS A 81 1.80 -1.99 -31.55
C LYS A 81 1.36 -3.22 -30.75
N THR A 82 0.12 -3.27 -30.30
CA THR A 82 -0.41 -4.33 -29.42
C THR A 82 -0.93 -5.56 -30.17
N TRP A 83 -0.79 -5.58 -31.49
CA TRP A 83 -1.24 -6.70 -32.32
C TRP A 83 -0.40 -7.97 -32.08
N SER A 84 -1.08 -9.08 -31.78
CA SER A 84 -0.44 -10.37 -31.44
C SER A 84 -0.93 -11.56 -32.26
N GLY A 85 -1.82 -11.34 -33.23
CA GLY A 85 -2.44 -12.40 -34.05
C GLY A 85 -3.43 -13.30 -33.30
N THR A 86 -3.63 -13.10 -31.99
CA THR A 86 -4.63 -13.81 -31.20
C THR A 86 -5.97 -13.07 -31.22
N VAL A 87 -7.07 -13.82 -31.20
CA VAL A 87 -8.43 -13.24 -31.08
C VAL A 87 -8.62 -12.73 -29.66
N GLN A 88 -9.02 -11.47 -29.51
CA GLN A 88 -9.26 -10.89 -28.19
C GLN A 88 -10.43 -11.59 -27.48
N GLY A 89 -10.17 -12.08 -26.27
CA GLY A 89 -11.21 -12.63 -25.39
C GLY A 89 -11.92 -11.54 -24.61
N ASP A 90 -13.17 -11.83 -24.22
CA ASP A 90 -13.90 -11.00 -23.25
C ASP A 90 -13.39 -11.28 -21.83
N ARG A 91 -13.11 -10.22 -21.08
CA ARG A 91 -12.74 -10.30 -19.65
C ARG A 91 -13.97 -10.33 -18.74
N GLY A 92 -15.16 -10.14 -19.29
CA GLY A 92 -16.44 -10.11 -18.58
C GLY A 92 -16.87 -8.72 -18.10
N ASN A 93 -16.02 -7.70 -18.26
CA ASN A 93 -16.37 -6.32 -17.91
C ASN A 93 -17.35 -5.74 -18.93
N LYS A 94 -18.49 -5.25 -18.45
CA LYS A 94 -19.54 -4.64 -19.28
C LYS A 94 -19.67 -3.16 -18.97
N VAL A 95 -20.10 -2.38 -19.96
CA VAL A 95 -20.48 -0.99 -19.75
C VAL A 95 -21.73 -0.97 -18.87
N MET A 96 -21.65 -0.31 -17.72
CA MET A 96 -22.74 -0.21 -16.76
C MET A 96 -23.59 1.03 -17.01
N ASP A 97 -24.88 0.94 -16.71
CA ASP A 97 -25.79 2.08 -16.78
C ASP A 97 -25.50 3.08 -15.65
N VAL A 98 -25.75 4.37 -15.89
CA VAL A 98 -25.49 5.43 -14.92
C VAL A 98 -26.27 5.22 -13.62
N GLU A 99 -27.50 4.68 -13.67
CA GLU A 99 -28.27 4.40 -12.46
C GLU A 99 -27.65 3.29 -11.62
N THR A 100 -27.18 2.22 -12.26
CA THR A 100 -26.45 1.14 -11.57
C THR A 100 -25.16 1.65 -10.93
N VAL A 101 -24.40 2.52 -11.62
CA VAL A 101 -23.18 3.11 -11.06
C VAL A 101 -23.50 4.05 -9.90
N ARG A 102 -24.59 4.83 -9.97
CA ARG A 102 -25.03 5.69 -8.84
C ARG A 102 -25.37 4.86 -7.60
N LEU A 103 -26.05 3.73 -7.77
CA LEU A 103 -26.37 2.82 -6.67
C LEU A 103 -25.09 2.29 -6.01
N LEU A 104 -24.16 1.75 -6.81
CA LEU A 104 -22.88 1.24 -6.33
C LEU A 104 -22.07 2.33 -5.60
N LYS A 105 -22.01 3.55 -6.17
CA LYS A 105 -21.32 4.68 -5.53
C LYS A 105 -21.99 5.17 -4.25
N THR A 106 -23.30 4.99 -4.11
CA THR A 106 -24.01 5.29 -2.86
C THR A 106 -23.66 4.28 -1.78
N GLN A 107 -23.55 2.99 -2.14
CA GLN A 107 -23.10 1.94 -1.24
C GLN A 107 -21.65 2.16 -0.81
N ASP A 108 -20.75 2.46 -1.75
CA ASP A 108 -19.34 2.80 -1.49
C ASP A 108 -19.24 3.98 -0.51
N LEU A 109 -19.99 5.06 -0.74
CA LEU A 109 -20.00 6.24 0.13
C LEU A 109 -20.49 5.91 1.54
N GLY A 110 -21.53 5.08 1.66
CA GLY A 110 -22.01 4.59 2.95
C GLY A 110 -20.94 3.82 3.71
N TYR A 111 -20.25 2.91 3.03
CA TYR A 111 -19.14 2.13 3.61
C TYR A 111 -17.98 3.03 4.05
N VAL A 112 -17.53 3.96 3.20
CA VAL A 112 -16.44 4.89 3.54
C VAL A 112 -16.80 5.74 4.75
N ARG A 113 -18.04 6.25 4.84
CA ARG A 113 -18.52 7.01 6.01
C ARG A 113 -18.48 6.19 7.28
N THR A 114 -18.94 4.93 7.25
CA THR A 114 -18.90 4.06 8.43
C THR A 114 -17.46 3.79 8.85
N MET A 115 -16.56 3.51 7.89
CA MET A 115 -15.15 3.28 8.18
C MET A 115 -14.45 4.54 8.72
N ARG A 116 -14.76 5.71 8.17
CA ARG A 116 -14.24 7.00 8.67
C ARG A 116 -14.67 7.24 10.11
N GLN A 117 -15.93 6.96 10.46
CA GLN A 117 -16.44 7.12 11.82
C GLN A 117 -15.76 6.16 12.81
N VAL A 118 -15.52 4.91 12.41
CA VAL A 118 -14.79 3.95 13.25
C VAL A 118 -13.37 4.46 13.51
N VAL A 119 -12.65 4.84 12.46
CA VAL A 119 -11.27 5.34 12.59
C VAL A 119 -11.21 6.65 13.37
N ALA A 120 -12.19 7.55 13.21
CA ALA A 120 -12.25 8.78 14.00
C ALA A 120 -12.36 8.50 15.50
N LYS A 121 -13.14 7.48 15.90
CA LYS A 121 -13.23 7.03 17.30
C LYS A 121 -11.94 6.35 17.77
N GLU A 122 -11.27 5.58 16.91
CA GLU A 122 -9.96 4.99 17.19
C GLU A 122 -8.91 6.08 17.45
N VAL A 123 -8.87 7.13 16.62
CA VAL A 123 -7.98 8.28 16.78
C VAL A 123 -8.25 8.98 18.10
N ALA A 124 -9.52 9.31 18.41
CA ALA A 124 -9.88 9.98 19.67
C ALA A 124 -9.46 9.14 20.90
N LYS A 125 -9.66 7.82 20.85
CA LYS A 125 -9.23 6.91 21.91
C LYS A 125 -7.71 6.83 22.05
N LEU A 126 -6.98 6.77 20.93
CA LEU A 126 -5.51 6.75 20.94
C LEU A 126 -4.93 8.08 21.43
N GLU A 127 -5.55 9.21 21.07
CA GLU A 127 -5.20 10.53 21.58
C GLU A 127 -5.36 10.61 23.11
N GLU A 128 -6.51 10.16 23.62
CA GLU A 128 -6.76 10.05 25.06
C GLU A 128 -5.72 9.13 25.74
N GLN A 129 -5.44 7.97 25.16
CA GLN A 129 -4.44 7.04 25.70
C GLN A 129 -3.04 7.65 25.73
N VAL A 130 -2.60 8.33 24.66
CA VAL A 130 -1.30 8.99 24.60
C VAL A 130 -1.19 10.04 25.70
N VAL A 131 -2.21 10.89 25.88
CA VAL A 131 -2.23 11.92 26.93
C VAL A 131 -2.16 11.27 28.33
N LEU A 132 -2.92 10.20 28.57
CA LEU A 132 -2.90 9.49 29.85
C LEU A 132 -1.55 8.81 30.13
N THR A 133 -0.94 8.17 29.13
CA THR A 133 0.35 7.48 29.28
C THR A 133 1.54 8.44 29.41
N ARG A 134 1.42 9.66 28.89
CA ARG A 134 2.45 10.70 29.00
C ARG A 134 2.53 11.26 30.43
N GLY A 135 1.42 11.22 31.17
CA GLY A 135 1.30 11.85 32.48
C GLY A 135 1.18 13.37 32.35
N PHE A 136 0.49 14.02 33.31
CA PHE A 136 0.33 15.47 33.30
C PHE A 136 1.64 16.22 33.55
N ASP A 137 2.61 15.58 34.22
CA ASP A 137 3.89 16.20 34.62
C ASP A 137 4.97 16.18 33.52
N LYS A 138 4.96 15.22 32.57
CA LYS A 138 5.97 15.10 31.49
C LYS A 138 5.45 15.59 30.12
N LEU A 139 4.67 16.67 30.11
CA LEU A 139 4.15 17.27 28.88
C LEU A 139 5.15 18.16 28.13
N ASP A 140 6.36 18.35 28.67
CA ASP A 140 7.33 19.34 28.18
C ASP A 140 8.47 18.75 27.32
N GLU A 141 8.78 17.45 27.43
CA GLU A 141 10.04 16.88 26.89
C GLU A 141 10.10 16.58 25.37
N ASP A 142 8.97 16.46 24.65
CA ASP A 142 8.96 15.82 23.31
C ASP A 142 8.27 16.62 22.18
N GLU A 143 7.81 17.86 22.42
CA GLU A 143 7.21 18.65 21.32
C GLU A 143 8.25 19.19 20.32
N ASP A 144 9.54 19.03 20.60
CA ASP A 144 10.64 19.57 19.78
C ASP A 144 11.11 18.63 18.65
N GLU A 145 10.68 17.36 18.62
CA GLU A 145 11.05 16.40 17.55
C GLU A 145 10.05 16.34 16.39
N ASP A 146 8.78 16.71 16.60
CA ASP A 146 7.72 16.56 15.57
C ASP A 146 7.76 17.64 14.46
N ASP A 147 8.54 18.70 14.61
CA ASP A 147 8.67 19.79 13.61
C ASP A 147 9.82 19.58 12.59
N GLN A 148 10.64 18.53 12.72
CA GLN A 148 11.82 18.34 11.84
C GLN A 148 11.59 17.42 10.64
N ASP A 149 10.48 16.68 10.56
CA ASP A 149 10.26 15.67 9.50
C ASP A 149 9.20 16.07 8.45
N SER A 150 8.84 17.36 8.39
CA SER A 150 8.15 17.91 7.21
C SER A 150 9.18 18.21 6.11
N ASP A 151 9.53 17.18 5.36
CA ASP A 151 10.37 17.22 4.16
C ASP A 151 9.66 17.93 2.97
N SER A 152 9.13 19.14 3.23
CA SER A 152 8.71 20.09 2.21
C SER A 152 9.87 21.03 1.94
N GLU A 153 10.72 20.63 1.01
CA GLU A 153 11.63 21.52 0.30
C GLU A 153 10.83 22.77 -0.15
N PHE A 154 11.21 23.94 0.41
CA PHE A 154 10.69 25.30 0.14
C PHE A 154 9.75 25.93 1.20
N ASP A 155 10.29 26.46 2.31
CA ASP A 155 10.13 27.88 2.69
C ASP A 155 11.14 28.30 3.79
N PHE A 156 12.02 29.24 3.46
CA PHE A 156 13.00 29.85 4.38
C PHE A 156 12.34 31.03 5.09
N ALA A 157 11.62 30.75 6.18
CA ALA A 157 11.21 31.76 7.16
C ALA A 157 10.69 31.09 8.45
N THR A 158 11.60 30.56 9.26
CA THR A 158 11.29 30.14 10.63
C THR A 158 10.90 31.38 11.44
N ALA A 159 9.59 31.59 11.62
CA ALA A 159 9.09 32.61 12.54
C ALA A 159 9.49 32.23 13.98
N PRO A 160 9.89 33.18 14.85
CA PRO A 160 10.12 32.88 16.25
C PRO A 160 8.81 32.37 16.88
N SER A 161 8.88 31.21 17.54
CA SER A 161 7.75 30.64 18.25
C SER A 161 7.27 31.66 19.29
N LYS A 162 5.95 31.89 19.36
CA LYS A 162 5.36 32.74 20.41
C LYS A 162 5.68 32.10 21.77
N PRO A 163 6.08 32.87 22.79
CA PRO A 163 6.31 32.31 24.12
C PRO A 163 5.05 31.61 24.61
N LYS A 164 5.16 30.31 24.93
CA LYS A 164 4.05 29.50 25.43
C LYS A 164 3.63 30.04 26.80
N ALA A 165 2.32 30.13 27.04
CA ALA A 165 1.81 30.57 28.34
C ALA A 165 2.20 29.56 29.44
N PRO A 166 2.61 30.01 30.64
CA PRO A 166 3.01 29.13 31.73
C PRO A 166 1.83 28.26 32.18
N ARG A 167 2.04 26.94 32.29
CA ARG A 167 0.97 25.95 32.57
C ARG A 167 0.68 25.79 34.06
N LYS A 168 1.70 25.87 34.90
CA LYS A 168 1.61 25.85 36.37
C LYS A 168 2.19 27.14 36.91
N ILE A 169 1.38 27.90 37.63
CA ILE A 169 1.79 29.10 38.36
C ILE A 169 1.66 28.76 39.83
N VAL A 170 2.79 28.75 40.54
CA VAL A 170 2.83 28.57 42.00
C VAL A 170 2.96 29.96 42.60
N PHE A 171 2.00 30.33 43.46
CA PHE A 171 2.04 31.59 44.19
C PHE A 171 2.78 31.37 45.50
N MET A 172 3.65 32.32 45.86
CA MET A 172 4.45 32.33 47.09
C MET A 172 4.28 33.70 47.75
N ASP A 173 4.28 33.73 49.08
CA ASP A 173 3.99 34.94 49.86
C ASP A 173 5.22 35.83 50.05
N ASP A 174 6.42 35.24 50.15
CA ASP A 174 7.69 35.95 50.36
C ASP A 174 8.76 35.56 49.33
N GLU A 175 9.68 36.50 49.05
CA GLU A 175 10.80 36.28 48.11
C GLU A 175 11.79 35.22 48.64
N GLU A 176 11.99 35.18 49.96
CA GLU A 176 12.82 34.15 50.62
C GLU A 176 12.24 32.74 50.45
N GLN A 177 10.92 32.56 50.55
CA GLN A 177 10.25 31.26 50.34
C GLN A 177 10.34 30.80 48.87
N ARG A 178 10.30 31.76 47.93
CA ARG A 178 10.52 31.46 46.51
C ARG A 178 11.95 31.00 46.26
N GLU A 179 12.94 31.66 46.86
CA GLU A 179 14.35 31.28 46.72
C GLU A 179 14.64 29.94 47.39
N GLU A 180 14.09 29.68 48.58
CA GLU A 180 14.21 28.39 49.28
C GLU A 180 13.58 27.24 48.48
N THR A 181 12.37 27.41 47.94
CA THR A 181 11.74 26.36 47.11
C THR A 181 12.40 26.17 45.75
N LEU A 182 13.00 27.21 45.17
CA LEU A 182 13.85 27.07 43.98
C LEU A 182 15.14 26.35 44.33
N GLN A 183 15.74 26.66 45.47
CA GLN A 183 16.98 26.05 45.93
C GLN A 183 16.78 24.59 46.32
N ASP A 184 15.71 24.25 47.03
CA ASP A 184 15.31 22.87 47.30
C ASP A 184 15.07 22.08 46.00
N HIS A 185 14.45 22.70 44.99
CA HIS A 185 14.23 22.04 43.69
C HIS A 185 15.54 21.84 42.92
N LEU A 186 16.47 22.81 43.00
CA LEU A 186 17.79 22.72 42.38
C LEU A 186 18.67 21.68 43.09
N ASP A 187 18.65 21.64 44.42
CA ASP A 187 19.39 20.67 45.23
C ASP A 187 18.85 19.24 44.99
N LEU A 188 17.53 19.07 44.82
CA LEU A 188 16.93 17.79 44.41
C LEU A 188 17.26 17.40 42.97
N GLU A 189 17.40 18.36 42.04
CA GLU A 189 17.85 18.11 40.67
C GLU A 189 19.34 17.74 40.60
N ASP A 190 20.18 18.36 41.42
CA ASP A 190 21.63 18.11 41.50
C ASP A 190 21.94 16.76 42.19
N GLU A 191 21.20 16.38 43.25
CA GLU A 191 21.29 15.02 43.84
C GLU A 191 20.84 13.93 42.85
N ASP A 192 19.87 14.25 41.98
CA ASP A 192 19.40 13.37 40.92
C ASP A 192 20.37 13.31 39.72
N GLU A 193 21.09 14.38 39.38
CA GLU A 193 22.06 14.40 38.26
C GLU A 193 23.29 13.51 38.48
N ASP A 194 23.72 13.35 39.74
CA ASP A 194 24.85 12.47 40.10
C ASP A 194 24.47 10.97 40.09
N ASP A 195 23.17 10.63 40.22
CA ASP A 195 22.64 9.25 40.07
C ASP A 195 22.04 8.96 38.65
N LYS A 196 21.75 9.99 37.82
CA LYS A 196 21.11 9.86 36.49
C LYS A 196 22.05 9.79 35.28
N LYS A 197 23.37 9.66 35.46
CA LYS A 197 24.31 9.31 34.37
C LYS A 197 24.30 7.82 33.98
N GLU A 198 23.40 7.02 34.54
CA GLU A 198 23.09 5.70 34.00
C GLU A 198 22.01 5.84 32.91
N GLU A 199 22.34 5.51 31.66
CA GLU A 199 21.30 5.28 30.65
C GLU A 199 20.25 4.31 31.24
N PRO A 200 18.94 4.57 31.06
CA PRO A 200 17.91 3.75 31.67
C PRO A 200 18.13 2.28 31.28
N LYS A 201 18.26 1.41 32.28
CA LYS A 201 18.60 0.01 32.06
C LYS A 201 17.41 -0.68 31.39
N GLU A 202 17.68 -1.63 30.49
CA GLU A 202 16.63 -2.48 29.88
C GLU A 202 15.83 -3.18 30.99
N GLY A 203 14.66 -2.62 31.35
CA GLY A 203 13.79 -3.16 32.40
C GLY A 203 13.18 -2.13 33.35
N ASP A 204 13.62 -0.87 33.34
CA ASP A 204 13.05 0.17 34.20
C ASP A 204 11.62 0.57 33.77
N GLU A 205 10.77 0.93 34.74
CA GLU A 205 9.39 1.32 34.46
C GLU A 205 9.29 2.50 33.48
N GLU A 206 10.23 3.44 33.55
CA GLU A 206 10.29 4.60 32.66
C GLU A 206 10.64 4.22 31.23
N PHE A 207 11.58 3.28 31.04
CA PHE A 207 11.96 2.78 29.72
C PHE A 207 10.80 2.07 29.03
N GLU A 208 10.08 1.21 29.75
CA GLU A 208 8.89 0.53 29.21
C GLU A 208 7.73 1.52 28.94
N ARG A 209 7.56 2.57 29.76
CA ARG A 209 6.61 3.67 29.48
C ARG A 209 6.98 4.44 28.21
N ALA A 210 8.25 4.83 28.03
CA ALA A 210 8.72 5.52 26.84
C ALA A 210 8.54 4.68 25.56
N LYS A 211 8.84 3.38 25.62
CA LYS A 211 8.62 2.44 24.53
C LYS A 211 7.13 2.26 24.21
N ALA A 212 6.26 2.21 25.23
CA ALA A 212 4.81 2.17 25.05
C ALA A 212 4.28 3.46 24.41
N LEU A 213 4.77 4.62 24.86
CA LEU A 213 4.45 5.93 24.28
C LEU A 213 4.85 6.01 22.82
N ARG A 214 6.08 5.62 22.48
CA ARG A 214 6.56 5.58 21.09
C ARG A 214 5.68 4.69 20.21
N ARG A 215 5.25 3.54 20.73
CA ARG A 215 4.33 2.64 20.04
C ARG A 215 2.96 3.28 19.83
N LEU A 216 2.39 3.92 20.86
CA LEU A 216 1.09 4.59 20.80
C LEU A 216 1.13 5.80 19.85
N ARG A 217 2.18 6.63 19.89
CA ARG A 217 2.39 7.74 18.95
C ARG A 217 2.41 7.25 17.51
N ARG A 218 3.18 6.20 17.20
CA ARG A 218 3.19 5.60 15.85
C ARG A 218 1.82 5.04 15.44
N GLN A 219 1.08 4.45 16.38
CA GLN A 219 -0.28 3.97 16.10
C GLN A 219 -1.24 5.12 15.81
N LEU A 220 -1.16 6.19 16.60
CA LEU A 220 -1.94 7.42 16.45
C LEU A 220 -1.62 8.12 15.12
N GLU A 221 -0.36 8.23 14.74
CA GLU A 221 0.07 8.81 13.47
C GLU A 221 -0.51 8.03 12.28
N ASN A 222 -0.40 6.70 12.31
CA ASN A 222 -1.00 5.83 11.28
C ASN A 222 -2.53 5.95 11.25
N ALA A 223 -3.18 6.06 12.41
CA ALA A 223 -4.63 6.24 12.49
C ALA A 223 -5.06 7.61 11.94
N ARG A 224 -4.30 8.69 12.21
CA ARG A 224 -4.50 10.02 11.62
C ARG A 224 -4.32 10.00 10.10
N LYS A 225 -3.26 9.36 9.58
CA LYS A 225 -3.06 9.15 8.14
C LYS A 225 -4.23 8.41 7.51
N LYS A 226 -4.70 7.33 8.15
CA LYS A 226 -5.87 6.55 7.70
C LYS A 226 -7.15 7.40 7.69
N LEU A 227 -7.37 8.22 8.72
CA LEU A 227 -8.51 9.12 8.82
C LEU A 227 -8.50 10.17 7.70
N LYS A 228 -7.33 10.75 7.42
CA LYS A 228 -7.14 11.70 6.32
C LYS A 228 -7.52 11.07 4.97
N VAL A 229 -6.97 9.90 4.67
CA VAL A 229 -7.26 9.16 3.41
C VAL A 229 -8.76 8.85 3.27
N LEU A 230 -9.43 8.42 4.35
CA LEU A 230 -10.88 8.15 4.31
C LEU A 230 -11.71 9.43 4.13
N THR A 231 -11.26 10.54 4.71
CA THR A 231 -11.91 11.85 4.55
C THR A 231 -11.77 12.36 3.12
N ASP A 232 -10.57 12.24 2.54
CA ASP A 232 -10.32 12.60 1.14
C ASP A 232 -11.16 11.73 0.18
N ALA A 233 -11.18 10.41 0.41
CA ALA A 233 -11.96 9.47 -0.38
C ALA A 233 -13.48 9.75 -0.30
N GLU A 234 -13.99 10.15 0.87
CA GLU A 234 -15.38 10.59 1.02
C GLU A 234 -15.65 11.84 0.19
N GLY A 235 -14.78 12.86 0.29
CA GLY A 235 -14.90 14.08 -0.51
C GLY A 235 -14.88 13.80 -2.02
N GLU A 236 -14.02 12.89 -2.48
CA GLU A 236 -14.00 12.46 -3.88
C GLU A 236 -15.30 11.75 -4.31
N LEU A 237 -15.85 10.87 -3.48
CA LEU A 237 -17.12 10.19 -3.76
C LEU A 237 -18.30 11.16 -3.78
N GLU A 238 -18.31 12.16 -2.90
CA GLU A 238 -19.31 13.23 -2.93
C GLU A 238 -19.21 14.06 -4.22
N ILE A 239 -17.99 14.38 -4.68
CA ILE A 239 -17.76 15.03 -5.97
C ILE A 239 -18.25 14.14 -7.12
N GLN A 240 -18.01 12.83 -7.09
CA GLN A 240 -18.53 11.90 -8.10
C GLN A 240 -20.06 11.89 -8.11
N ARG A 241 -20.70 11.88 -6.93
CA ARG A 241 -22.16 11.96 -6.81
C ARG A 241 -22.71 13.26 -7.39
N ALA A 242 -22.04 14.40 -7.15
CA ALA A 242 -22.41 15.68 -7.74
C ALA A 242 -22.29 15.66 -9.29
N LYS A 243 -21.20 15.11 -9.83
CA LYS A 243 -20.98 14.95 -11.28
C LYS A 243 -22.01 14.02 -11.94
N MET A 244 -22.47 13.02 -11.20
CA MET A 244 -23.46 12.04 -11.67
C MET A 244 -24.90 12.43 -11.35
N ALA A 245 -25.17 13.59 -10.74
CA ALA A 245 -26.51 14.00 -10.37
C ALA A 245 -27.46 14.07 -11.58
N LYS A 246 -28.77 13.88 -11.35
CA LYS A 246 -29.79 13.93 -12.42
C LYS A 246 -29.94 15.32 -13.04
N THR A 247 -29.59 16.37 -12.30
CA THR A 247 -29.64 17.76 -12.75
C THR A 247 -28.24 18.38 -12.64
N ALA A 248 -27.94 19.39 -13.45
CA ALA A 248 -26.64 20.07 -13.46
C ALA A 248 -26.29 20.60 -12.05
N THR A 249 -25.26 20.05 -11.42
CA THR A 249 -24.86 20.33 -10.03
C THR A 249 -23.41 20.81 -10.02
N SER A 250 -23.13 21.85 -9.25
CA SER A 250 -21.76 22.32 -9.01
C SER A 250 -20.97 21.27 -8.22
N GLY A 251 -19.68 21.09 -8.52
CA GLY A 251 -18.84 20.16 -7.78
C GLY A 251 -17.63 19.64 -8.55
N GLY A 252 -16.45 19.80 -7.95
CA GLY A 252 -15.17 19.32 -8.48
C GLY A 252 -14.67 20.02 -9.75
N THR A 253 -13.67 19.40 -10.37
CA THR A 253 -13.00 19.89 -11.57
C THR A 253 -13.14 18.91 -12.74
N THR A 254 -13.04 19.45 -13.95
CA THR A 254 -12.91 18.67 -15.18
C THR A 254 -11.49 18.12 -15.31
N ARG A 255 -11.27 17.10 -16.16
CA ARG A 255 -9.92 16.58 -16.46
C ARG A 255 -8.97 17.64 -17.04
N LYS A 256 -9.52 18.74 -17.56
CA LYS A 256 -8.76 19.90 -18.06
C LYS A 256 -8.48 20.96 -16.98
N GLY A 257 -8.76 20.68 -15.71
CA GLY A 257 -8.52 21.57 -14.57
C GLY A 257 -9.60 22.62 -14.31
N LYS A 258 -10.56 22.83 -15.22
CA LYS A 258 -11.62 23.83 -15.04
C LYS A 258 -12.65 23.39 -13.97
N LYS A 259 -12.99 24.29 -13.03
CA LYS A 259 -14.00 24.05 -11.97
C LYS A 259 -15.42 23.99 -12.53
N ILE A 260 -16.23 23.05 -12.06
CA ILE A 260 -17.63 22.90 -12.46
C ILE A 260 -18.50 23.74 -11.53
N MET A 261 -19.05 24.83 -12.06
CA MET A 261 -19.95 25.73 -11.32
C MET A 261 -21.22 25.97 -12.13
N VAL A 262 -22.35 25.61 -11.53
CA VAL A 262 -23.70 25.79 -12.06
C VAL A 262 -24.41 26.80 -11.17
N ARG A 263 -24.84 27.93 -11.73
CA ARG A 263 -25.50 29.03 -10.99
C ARG A 263 -27.03 28.90 -10.92
N THR A 264 -27.61 27.90 -11.58
CA THR A 264 -29.05 27.69 -11.61
C THR A 264 -29.54 27.01 -10.33
N ARG A 265 -30.66 27.47 -9.78
CA ARG A 265 -31.33 26.81 -8.65
C ARG A 265 -31.93 25.48 -9.08
N LYS A 266 -31.97 24.51 -8.16
CA LYS A 266 -32.83 23.33 -8.33
C LYS A 266 -34.28 23.78 -8.26
N ARG A 267 -35.06 23.45 -9.29
CA ARG A 267 -36.50 23.68 -9.33
C ARG A 267 -37.20 22.60 -8.52
#